data_AF-D5EIC2-F1
#
_entry.id   AF-D5EIC2-F1
#
_cell.length_a   1.000
_cell.length_b   1.000
_cell.length_c   1.000
_cell.angle_alpha   90.00
_cell.angle_beta   90.00
_cell.angle_gamma   90.00
#
_symmetry.space_group_name_H-M   'P 1'
#
loop_
_entity.id
_entity.type
_entity.pdbx_description
1 polymer ?
#
loop_
_entity_poly.entity_id
_entity_poly.type
_entity_poly.pdbx_seq_one_letter_code
_entity_poly.pdbx_strand_id
1 'polypeptide(L)'
;MKTNPHEQTPDTTTQPHWIRLPRSGERCSHTGLSRSALNELVLKTPLNGFKPPVKSISLKRPGQKRGIRLINFESLIGYLEACELESDEQGDL
;
A
#
# COMPACT_ATOMS: atom_id res chain seq x y z
N MET A 1 -27.31 17.69 36.06
CA MET A 1 -27.35 18.00 34.62
C MET A 1 -26.24 18.98 34.30
N LYS A 2 -25.26 18.55 33.48
CA LYS A 2 -24.41 19.39 32.62
C LYS A 2 -23.60 18.40 31.76
N THR A 3 -24.08 18.17 30.55
CA THR A 3 -23.47 17.36 29.51
C THR A 3 -22.14 18.00 29.11
N ASN A 4 -21.06 17.24 29.09
CA ASN A 4 -19.87 17.62 28.35
C ASN A 4 -19.98 16.96 26.96
N PRO A 5 -20.30 17.70 25.89
CA PRO A 5 -20.32 17.16 24.55
C PRO A 5 -18.86 17.04 24.13
N HIS A 6 -18.30 15.83 24.19
CA HIS A 6 -16.99 15.61 23.59
C HIS A 6 -17.10 15.95 22.10
N GLU A 7 -16.48 17.08 21.80
CA GLU A 7 -16.29 17.69 20.50
C GLU A 7 -15.95 16.62 19.47
N GLN A 8 -16.89 16.35 18.56
CA GLN A 8 -16.63 15.53 17.38
C GLN A 8 -15.77 16.37 16.45
N THR A 9 -14.46 16.19 16.52
CA THR A 9 -13.56 16.66 15.46
C THR A 9 -13.91 15.89 14.19
N PRO A 10 -14.10 16.56 13.04
CA PRO A 10 -14.34 15.86 11.79
C PRO A 10 -13.13 14.97 11.51
N ASP A 11 -13.35 13.65 11.44
CA ASP A 11 -12.38 12.69 10.94
C ASP A 11 -12.09 13.06 9.48
N THR A 12 -11.12 13.94 9.28
CA THR A 12 -10.50 14.15 7.98
C THR A 12 -9.82 12.85 7.62
N THR A 13 -10.52 12.02 6.85
CA THR A 13 -10.03 10.77 6.27
C THR A 13 -8.90 11.13 5.31
N THR A 14 -7.72 11.37 5.87
CA THR A 14 -6.56 11.83 5.15
C THR A 14 -5.89 10.58 4.61
N GLN A 15 -5.92 10.39 3.30
CA GLN A 15 -5.25 9.26 2.68
C GLN A 15 -3.77 9.27 3.05
N PRO A 16 -3.20 8.13 3.52
CA PRO A 16 -1.81 8.09 3.91
C PRO A 16 -0.92 8.22 2.67
N HIS A 17 0.18 8.99 2.76
CA HIS A 17 1.16 9.03 1.67
C HIS A 17 2.06 7.78 1.65
N TRP A 18 2.34 7.22 2.83
CA TRP A 18 3.13 6.00 3.01
C TRP A 18 2.39 4.99 3.88
N ILE A 19 2.33 3.74 3.43
CA ILE A 19 1.82 2.63 4.22
C ILE A 19 2.93 1.61 4.50
N ARG A 20 2.86 0.91 5.62
CA ARG A 20 3.81 -0.16 5.93
C ARG A 20 3.44 -1.42 5.14
N LEU A 21 4.45 -2.14 4.68
CA LEU A 21 4.24 -3.52 4.25
C LEU A 21 3.64 -4.33 5.44
N PRO A 22 2.56 -5.10 5.24
CA PRO A 22 1.94 -5.89 6.30
C PRO A 22 2.93 -6.86 6.96
N ARG A 23 2.66 -7.26 8.21
CA ARG A 23 3.45 -8.32 8.85
C ARG A 23 3.21 -9.66 8.16
N SER A 24 4.03 -10.66 8.49
CA SER A 24 3.84 -12.00 7.95
C SER A 24 2.48 -12.54 8.40
N GLY A 25 1.67 -13.05 7.46
CA GLY A 25 0.33 -13.55 7.74
C GLY A 25 -0.77 -12.48 7.80
N GLU A 26 -0.43 -11.19 7.76
CA GLU A 26 -1.41 -10.09 7.74
C GLU A 26 -1.68 -9.60 6.30
N ARG A 27 -2.85 -8.99 6.12
CA ARG A 27 -3.25 -8.31 4.87
C ARG A 27 -3.12 -6.79 5.03
N CYS A 28 -3.01 -6.09 3.91
CA CYS A 28 -3.04 -4.63 3.88
C CYS A 28 -4.41 -4.12 4.34
N SER A 29 -4.43 -3.18 5.29
CA SER A 29 -5.66 -2.55 5.79
C SER A 29 -6.37 -1.68 4.75
N HIS A 30 -5.66 -1.22 3.72
CA HIS A 30 -6.23 -0.33 2.70
C HIS A 30 -6.68 -1.07 1.44
N THR A 31 -5.95 -2.09 1.01
CA THR A 31 -6.21 -2.79 -0.26
C THR A 31 -6.57 -4.27 -0.10
N GLY A 32 -6.49 -4.83 1.10
CA GLY A 32 -6.72 -6.26 1.35
C GLY A 32 -5.66 -7.20 0.76
N LEU A 33 -4.69 -6.69 0.01
CA LEU A 33 -3.62 -7.48 -0.61
C LEU A 33 -2.75 -8.17 0.45
N SER A 34 -2.31 -9.39 0.13
CA SER A 34 -1.37 -10.12 0.97
C SER A 34 0.01 -9.49 0.93
N ARG A 35 0.83 -9.82 1.93
CA ARG A 35 2.24 -9.41 1.95
C ARG A 35 3.03 -9.92 0.73
N SER A 36 2.76 -11.14 0.26
CA SER A 36 3.46 -11.69 -0.91
C SER A 36 3.13 -10.92 -2.18
N ALA A 37 1.84 -10.66 -2.43
CA ALA A 37 1.39 -9.85 -3.56
C ALA A 37 2.03 -8.45 -3.53
N LEU A 38 1.98 -7.77 -2.38
CA LEU A 38 2.62 -6.46 -2.25
C LEU A 38 4.13 -6.51 -2.47
N ASN A 39 4.82 -7.57 -2.05
CA ASN A 39 6.25 -7.73 -2.31
C ASN A 39 6.54 -7.84 -3.82
N GLU A 40 5.71 -8.54 -4.58
CA GLU A 40 5.87 -8.67 -6.03
C GLU A 40 5.73 -7.32 -6.75
N LEU A 41 4.89 -6.42 -6.22
CA LEU A 41 4.70 -5.08 -6.78
C LEU A 41 5.84 -4.10 -6.43
N VAL A 42 6.46 -4.25 -5.27
CA VAL A 42 7.38 -3.24 -4.71
C VAL A 42 8.85 -3.65 -4.72
N LEU A 43 9.15 -4.94 -4.87
CA LEU A 43 10.50 -5.47 -4.98
C LEU A 43 10.83 -5.75 -6.43
N LYS A 44 12.12 -5.68 -6.78
CA LYS A 44 12.59 -6.19 -8.07
C LYS A 44 12.46 -7.71 -8.06
N THR A 45 11.61 -8.25 -8.91
CA THR A 45 11.39 -9.70 -9.02
C THR A 45 11.41 -10.11 -10.49
N PRO A 46 11.63 -11.40 -10.80
CA PRO A 46 11.49 -11.88 -12.18
C PRO A 46 10.11 -11.59 -12.78
N LEU A 47 9.05 -11.66 -11.97
CA LEU A 47 7.67 -11.45 -12.40
C LEU A 47 7.42 -10.04 -12.96
N ASN A 48 8.14 -9.04 -12.46
CA ASN A 48 8.03 -7.66 -12.95
C ASN A 48 9.22 -7.24 -13.82
N GLY A 49 9.97 -8.20 -14.38
CA GLY A 49 11.15 -7.89 -15.19
C GLY A 49 12.20 -7.05 -14.44
N PHE A 50 12.27 -7.21 -13.12
CA PHE A 50 13.09 -6.41 -12.20
C PHE A 50 12.78 -4.89 -12.21
N LYS A 51 11.58 -4.51 -12.68
CA LYS A 51 11.05 -3.15 -12.73
C LYS A 51 9.77 -3.08 -11.87
N PRO A 52 9.88 -2.85 -10.55
CA PRO A 52 8.71 -2.81 -9.67
C PRO A 52 7.75 -1.71 -10.12
N PRO A 53 6.47 -2.04 -10.39
CA PRO A 53 5.49 -1.04 -10.80
C PRO A 53 5.10 -0.08 -9.66
N VAL A 54 5.31 -0.47 -8.40
CA VAL A 54 4.93 0.33 -7.23
C VAL A 54 6.16 0.85 -6.49
N LYS A 55 6.19 2.16 -6.23
CA LYS A 55 7.29 2.83 -5.51
C LYS A 55 7.33 2.41 -4.04
N SER A 56 8.52 2.12 -3.53
CA SER A 56 8.74 1.83 -2.12
C SER A 56 10.13 2.20 -1.62
N ILE A 57 10.25 2.44 -0.32
CA ILE A 57 11.51 2.73 0.36
C ILE A 57 11.73 1.75 1.52
N SER A 58 13.00 1.53 1.86
CA SER A 58 13.40 0.73 3.04
C SER A 58 13.99 1.65 4.09
N LEU A 59 13.25 1.90 5.16
CA LEU A 59 13.73 2.68 6.30
C LEU A 59 14.54 1.77 7.22
N LYS A 60 15.84 2.03 7.32
CA LYS A 60 16.79 1.21 8.09
C LYS A 60 17.68 2.11 8.94
N ARG A 61 17.78 1.81 10.24
CA ARG A 61 18.75 2.48 11.13
C ARG A 61 20.14 1.80 11.02
N PRO A 62 21.25 2.53 11.24
CA PRO A 62 22.57 1.91 11.34
C PRO A 62 22.56 0.74 12.34
N GLY A 63 23.24 -0.35 11.99
CA GLY A 63 23.32 -1.57 12.82
C GLY A 63 22.11 -2.52 12.75
N GLN A 64 20.98 -2.13 12.15
CA GLN A 64 19.86 -3.07 12.00
C GLN A 64 20.12 -4.11 10.91
N LYS A 65 19.67 -5.36 11.11
CA LYS A 65 19.75 -6.41 10.08
C LYS A 65 18.68 -6.24 9.00
N ARG A 66 17.48 -5.80 9.36
CA ARG A 66 16.33 -5.63 8.45
C ARG A 66 15.69 -4.25 8.65
N GLY A 67 15.34 -3.60 7.55
CA GLY A 67 14.60 -2.33 7.56
C GLY A 67 13.09 -2.54 7.49
N ILE A 68 12.34 -1.45 7.71
CA ILE A 68 10.90 -1.39 7.50
C ILE A 68 10.65 -0.94 6.07
N ARG A 69 9.89 -1.73 5.29
CA ARG A 69 9.46 -1.30 3.96
C ARG A 69 8.22 -0.43 4.06
N LEU A 70 8.32 0.76 3.49
CA LEU A 70 7.23 1.70 3.29
C LEU A 70 6.88 1.74 1.81
N ILE A 71 5.59 1.64 1.51
CA ILE A 71 5.02 1.63 0.17
C ILE A 71 4.39 3.00 -0.06
N ASN A 72 4.68 3.61 -1.19
CA ASN A 72 4.02 4.85 -1.58
C ASN A 72 2.57 4.51 -1.96
N PHE A 73 1.61 5.07 -1.23
CA PHE A 73 0.22 4.67 -1.36
C PHE A 73 -0.39 5.09 -2.69
N GLU A 74 -0.13 6.32 -3.13
CA GLU A 74 -0.60 6.86 -4.41
C GLU A 74 -0.10 6.01 -5.59
N SER A 75 1.18 5.64 -5.58
CA SER A 75 1.75 4.73 -6.59
C SER A 75 1.13 3.33 -6.57
N LEU A 76 0.65 2.85 -5.41
CA LEU A 76 -0.03 1.56 -5.31
C LEU A 76 -1.45 1.66 -5.88
N ILE A 77 -2.20 2.70 -5.52
CA ILE A 77 -3.55 2.91 -6.02
C ILE A 77 -3.54 3.13 -7.53
N GLY A 78 -2.66 4.00 -8.05
CA GLY A 78 -2.56 4.21 -9.49
C GLY A 78 -2.18 2.96 -10.29
N TYR A 79 -1.43 2.02 -9.69
CA TYR A 79 -1.19 0.73 -10.32
C TYR A 79 -2.47 -0.14 -10.37
N LEU A 80 -3.25 -0.16 -9.28
CA LEU A 80 -4.49 -0.93 -9.23
C LEU A 80 -5.56 -0.37 -10.16
N GLU A 81 -5.67 0.96 -10.26
CA GLU A 81 -6.56 1.65 -11.21
C GLU A 81 -6.16 1.34 -12.66
N ALA A 82 -4.87 1.31 -12.98
CA ALA A 82 -4.41 0.91 -14.32
C ALA A 82 -4.81 -0.55 -14.64
N CYS A 83 -4.70 -1.47 -13.68
CA CYS A 83 -5.13 -2.85 -13.85
C CYS A 83 -6.66 -2.98 -14.02
N GLU A 84 -7.45 -2.15 -13.34
CA GLU A 84 -8.91 -2.10 -13.51
C GLU A 84 -9.25 -1.73 -14.96
N LEU A 85 -8.63 -0.67 -15.50
CA LEU A 85 -8.84 -0.22 -16.88
C LEU A 85 -8.45 -1.29 -17.92
N GLU A 86 -7.33 -1.98 -17.73
CA GLU A 86 -6.90 -3.08 -18.61
C GLU A 86 -7.89 -4.26 -18.59
N SER A 87 -8.57 -4.48 -17.46
CA SER A 87 -9.53 -5.58 -17.30
C SER A 87 -10.84 -5.32 -18.06
N ASP A 88 -11.24 -4.06 -18.19
CA ASP A 88 -12.46 -3.66 -18.92
C ASP A 88 -12.29 -3.80 -20.44
N GLU A 89 -11.09 -3.58 -20.98
CA GLU A 89 -10.81 -3.71 -22.42
C GLU A 89 -10.77 -5.16 -22.92
N GLN A 90 -10.59 -6.13 -22.02
CA GLN A 90 -10.51 -7.56 -22.38
C GLN A 90 -11.87 -8.29 -22.35
N GLY A 91 -12.95 -7.60 -21.94
CA GLY A 91 -14.28 -8.20 -21.72
C GLY A 91 -15.28 -8.08 -22.87
N ASP A 92 -14.91 -7.50 -24.01
CA ASP A 92 -15.85 -7.10 -25.09
C ASP A 92 -15.61 -7.82 -26.44
N LEU A 93 -15.20 -9.11 -26.39
CA LEU A 93 -15.03 -9.98 -27.56
C LEU A 93 -15.73 -11.34 -27.40
#